data_AF-A0A4P8EFT4-F1
#
_entry.id   AF-A0A4P8EFT4-F1
#
_cell.length_a   1.000
_cell.length_b   1.000
_cell.length_c   1.000
_cell.angle_alpha   90.00
_cell.angle_beta   90.00
_cell.angle_gamma   90.00
#
_symmetry.space_group_name_H-M   'P 1'
#
loop_
_entity.id
_entity.type
_entity.pdbx_description
1 polymer ?
#
loop_
_entity_poly.entity_id
_entity_poly.type
_entity_poly.pdbx_seq_one_letter_code
_entity_poly.pdbx_strand_id
1 'polypeptide(L)'
;MKKIVLTAFSAVLAMNAGSANAATFDLIVNYLPAGVIIDSDGDGNTATGAQNPTEAFSARQIQLFGAAETFWETVLTGFTGLTNAVYTLDAWMTYEDGSDGSLAFAGPRSFATQSGFDRAIGGFMQFDSADFGADAEFPQSEQLFLDSAIHEVAHALGFGTQFEFNDLVDATGNNYIGENALAVFNAVNGTSVSSILLENGGGHWNECWVAGLDGAACLPEDGTPALGLFNDPELMTPFAVDIPATLSPTTIAAFRDLGYETIDPYAAVSIPLAANIGTTPSPVPLPASGLLLLGALGFVPALRRKSKRA
;
A
#
# COMPACT_ATOMS: atom_id res chain seq x y z
N MET A 1 -56.38 7.41 31.15
CA MET A 1 -55.23 8.24 30.72
C MET A 1 -54.48 7.40 29.67
N LYS A 2 -54.72 7.45 28.35
CA LYS A 2 -54.59 8.49 27.30
C LYS A 2 -53.17 9.05 27.10
N LYS A 3 -52.61 8.71 25.90
CA LYS A 3 -51.51 9.32 25.09
C LYS A 3 -50.06 9.05 25.56
N ILE A 4 -49.24 8.28 24.83
CA ILE A 4 -48.51 8.59 23.56
C ILE A 4 -47.63 9.84 23.70
N VAL A 5 -46.29 9.68 23.68
CA VAL A 5 -45.36 10.36 22.75
C VAL A 5 -44.19 9.42 22.45
N LEU A 6 -43.93 9.28 21.16
CA LEU A 6 -42.86 8.59 20.47
C LEU A 6 -41.78 9.64 20.13
N THR A 7 -40.49 9.36 20.28
CA THR A 7 -39.47 10.08 19.49
C THR A 7 -38.27 9.20 19.16
N ALA A 8 -38.18 8.95 17.86
CA ALA A 8 -37.17 8.27 17.04
C ALA A 8 -35.74 8.14 17.58
N PHE A 9 -35.22 6.91 17.51
CA PHE A 9 -33.81 6.66 17.22
C PHE A 9 -33.68 6.15 15.78
N SER A 10 -32.60 6.60 15.17
CA SER A 10 -32.26 6.63 13.76
C SER A 10 -32.48 5.33 12.99
N ALA A 11 -32.96 5.49 11.75
CA ALA A 11 -32.93 4.45 10.74
C ALA A 11 -31.48 3.99 10.53
N VAL A 12 -31.19 2.76 10.92
CA VAL A 12 -30.08 2.00 10.37
C VAL A 12 -30.46 1.73 8.92
N LEU A 13 -29.82 2.47 8.00
CA LEU A 13 -29.88 2.16 6.58
C LEU A 13 -29.06 0.89 6.38
N ALA A 14 -29.71 -0.27 6.55
CA ALA A 14 -29.19 -1.54 6.08
C ALA A 14 -29.14 -1.45 4.55
N MET A 15 -27.96 -1.20 4.00
CA MET A 15 -27.74 -1.34 2.58
C MET A 15 -27.85 -2.82 2.24
N ASN A 16 -28.81 -3.12 1.35
CA ASN A 16 -29.06 -4.43 0.78
C ASN A 16 -27.76 -5.06 0.27
N ALA A 17 -27.39 -6.20 0.85
CA ALA A 17 -26.55 -7.18 0.19
C ALA A 17 -27.33 -7.80 -0.97
N GLY A 18 -27.26 -7.14 -2.13
CA GLY A 18 -27.63 -7.70 -3.42
C GLY A 18 -26.43 -8.44 -4.00
N SER A 19 -26.61 -9.74 -4.26
CA SER A 19 -25.60 -10.68 -4.76
C SER A 19 -25.04 -10.32 -6.13
N ALA A 20 -23.70 -10.32 -6.24
CA ALA A 20 -22.96 -10.85 -7.37
C ALA A 20 -21.56 -11.23 -6.86
N ASN A 21 -21.05 -12.40 -7.22
CA ASN A 21 -19.63 -12.73 -7.08
C ASN A 21 -18.84 -11.70 -7.92
N ALA A 22 -18.46 -10.59 -7.32
CA ALA A 22 -17.49 -9.66 -7.88
C ALA A 22 -16.12 -10.20 -7.53
N ALA A 23 -15.18 -10.19 -8.48
CA ALA A 23 -13.81 -10.54 -8.18
C ALA A 23 -13.34 -9.71 -6.97
N THR A 24 -12.85 -10.36 -5.93
CA THR A 24 -12.32 -9.64 -4.76
C THR A 24 -10.82 -9.52 -4.96
N PHE A 25 -10.33 -8.29 -5.12
CA PHE A 25 -8.95 -7.95 -4.79
C PHE A 25 -8.85 -7.93 -3.26
N ASP A 26 -7.89 -8.64 -2.71
CA ASP A 26 -7.71 -8.84 -1.26
C ASP A 26 -6.24 -8.64 -0.92
N LEU A 27 -5.96 -7.70 -0.02
CA LEU A 27 -4.61 -7.41 0.44
C LEU A 27 -4.43 -7.94 1.85
N ILE A 28 -3.46 -8.82 2.04
CA ILE A 28 -3.14 -9.41 3.34
C ILE A 28 -1.78 -8.89 3.78
N VAL A 29 -1.75 -8.08 4.82
CA VAL A 29 -0.50 -7.57 5.40
C VAL A 29 -0.14 -8.35 6.67
N ASN A 30 1.05 -8.95 6.67
CA ASN A 30 1.66 -9.59 7.83
C ASN A 30 2.60 -8.60 8.52
N TYR A 31 2.21 -8.11 9.68
CA TYR A 31 3.06 -7.24 10.51
C TYR A 31 4.08 -8.08 11.28
N LEU A 32 5.35 -8.00 10.91
CA LEU A 32 6.41 -8.78 11.55
C LEU A 32 6.82 -8.14 12.88
N PRO A 33 6.87 -8.90 13.99
CA PRO A 33 7.34 -8.38 15.27
C PRO A 33 8.86 -8.23 15.32
N ALA A 34 9.33 -7.40 16.25
CA ALA A 34 10.74 -7.24 16.57
C ALA A 34 11.44 -8.60 16.81
N GLY A 35 12.66 -8.73 16.27
CA GLY A 35 13.52 -9.91 16.45
C GLY A 35 13.22 -11.10 15.55
N VAL A 36 12.28 -11.00 14.62
CA VAL A 36 12.11 -11.99 13.54
C VAL A 36 13.29 -11.88 12.56
N ILE A 37 13.77 -13.02 12.07
CA ILE A 37 14.77 -13.04 11.00
C ILE A 37 14.04 -12.99 9.67
N ILE A 38 14.37 -11.98 8.86
CA ILE A 38 13.86 -11.86 7.50
C ILE A 38 14.83 -12.57 6.57
N ASP A 39 14.33 -13.62 5.92
CA ASP A 39 15.01 -14.30 4.82
C ASP A 39 14.49 -13.65 3.52
N SER A 40 15.19 -12.62 3.06
CA SER A 40 14.74 -11.78 1.94
C SER A 40 15.03 -12.38 0.57
N ASP A 41 15.86 -13.41 0.47
CA ASP A 41 16.21 -14.11 -0.79
C ASP A 41 15.98 -15.64 -0.75
N GLY A 42 15.59 -16.20 0.39
CA GLY A 42 15.31 -17.62 0.56
C GLY A 42 16.55 -18.50 0.69
N ASP A 43 17.74 -17.90 0.84
CA ASP A 43 19.00 -18.62 0.98
C ASP A 43 19.41 -18.87 2.45
N GLY A 44 18.63 -18.33 3.39
CA GLY A 44 18.88 -18.43 4.83
C GLY A 44 19.95 -17.46 5.35
N ASN A 45 20.34 -16.48 4.56
CA ASN A 45 21.25 -15.39 4.89
C ASN A 45 20.46 -14.06 4.92
N THR A 46 20.91 -13.09 5.71
CA THR A 46 20.31 -11.75 5.67
C THR A 46 20.73 -11.10 4.36
N ALA A 47 19.83 -11.01 3.37
CA ALA A 47 20.15 -10.37 2.10
C ALA A 47 20.56 -8.91 2.31
N THR A 48 21.42 -8.40 1.44
CA THR A 48 21.88 -7.01 1.47
C THR A 48 20.73 -6.05 1.20
N GLY A 49 20.19 -5.40 2.23
CA GLY A 49 19.24 -4.28 2.13
C GLY A 49 18.15 -4.28 3.20
N ALA A 50 17.41 -5.39 3.34
CA ALA A 50 16.36 -5.53 4.35
C ALA A 50 16.97 -5.90 5.72
N GLN A 51 16.76 -5.06 6.73
CA GLN A 51 17.22 -5.35 8.10
C GLN A 51 16.13 -6.06 8.91
N ASN A 52 16.55 -6.90 9.86
CA ASN A 52 15.61 -7.58 10.75
C ASN A 52 14.82 -6.55 11.57
N PRO A 53 13.53 -6.79 11.86
CA PRO A 53 12.72 -5.83 12.59
C PRO A 53 13.32 -5.55 13.97
N THR A 54 13.53 -4.28 14.28
CA THR A 54 14.04 -3.84 15.60
C THR A 54 12.89 -3.47 16.54
N GLU A 55 11.74 -3.12 15.97
CA GLU A 55 10.54 -2.67 16.66
C GLU A 55 9.28 -3.29 16.03
N ALA A 56 8.20 -3.38 16.81
CA ALA A 56 6.88 -3.74 16.31
C ALA A 56 6.04 -2.48 16.11
N PHE A 57 5.23 -2.43 15.05
CA PHE A 57 4.27 -1.35 14.85
C PHE A 57 3.35 -1.16 16.06
N SER A 58 3.11 0.10 16.41
CA SER A 58 2.10 0.45 17.42
C SER A 58 0.69 0.06 16.95
N ALA A 59 -0.23 -0.09 17.90
CA ALA A 59 -1.64 -0.37 17.58
C ALA A 59 -2.27 0.72 16.69
N ARG A 60 -1.77 1.97 16.77
CA ARG A 60 -2.23 3.07 15.93
C ARG A 60 -1.70 2.95 14.50
N GLN A 61 -0.43 2.62 14.31
CA GLN A 61 0.15 2.37 13.00
C GLN A 61 -0.54 1.21 12.27
N ILE A 62 -0.86 0.12 12.98
CA ILE A 62 -1.63 -0.99 12.41
C ILE A 62 -3.02 -0.54 11.93
N GLN A 63 -3.68 0.38 12.65
CA GLN A 63 -4.98 0.93 12.20
C GLN A 63 -4.84 1.78 10.93
N LEU A 64 -3.78 2.59 10.85
CA LEU A 64 -3.51 3.43 9.68
C LEU A 64 -3.17 2.56 8.46
N PHE A 65 -2.38 1.50 8.64
CA PHE A 65 -2.14 0.51 7.59
C PHE A 65 -3.42 -0.18 7.12
N GLY A 66 -4.31 -0.59 8.04
CA GLY A 66 -5.59 -1.16 7.64
C GLY A 66 -6.44 -0.21 6.78
N ALA A 67 -6.28 1.11 6.96
CA ALA A 67 -6.90 2.09 6.06
C ALA A 67 -6.18 2.20 4.71
N ALA A 68 -4.86 2.03 4.65
CA ALA A 68 -4.11 1.92 3.40
C ALA A 68 -4.50 0.66 2.61
N GLU A 69 -4.68 -0.47 3.28
CA GLU A 69 -5.21 -1.71 2.70
C GLU A 69 -6.59 -1.47 2.09
N THR A 70 -7.52 -0.95 2.90
CA THR A 70 -8.89 -0.63 2.45
C THR A 70 -8.87 0.34 1.27
N PHE A 71 -7.99 1.34 1.28
CA PHE A 71 -7.87 2.29 0.18
C PHE A 71 -7.55 1.58 -1.13
N TRP A 72 -6.50 0.75 -1.16
CA TRP A 72 -6.14 0.03 -2.39
C TRP A 72 -7.19 -0.99 -2.82
N GLU A 73 -7.88 -1.65 -1.88
CA GLU A 73 -9.02 -2.53 -2.20
C GLU A 73 -10.24 -1.79 -2.79
N THR A 74 -10.36 -0.48 -2.53
CA THR A 74 -11.40 0.33 -3.19
C THR A 74 -10.99 0.82 -4.57
N VAL A 75 -9.69 1.00 -4.82
CA VAL A 75 -9.14 1.48 -6.10
C VAL A 75 -8.96 0.33 -7.09
N LEU A 76 -8.43 -0.80 -6.62
CA LEU A 76 -8.16 -2.01 -7.38
C LEU A 76 -9.26 -3.03 -7.09
N THR A 77 -10.05 -3.34 -8.11
CA THR A 77 -11.22 -4.22 -7.97
C THR A 77 -10.93 -5.66 -8.39
N GLY A 78 -9.76 -5.95 -8.93
CA GLY A 78 -9.41 -7.28 -9.42
C GLY A 78 -8.12 -7.31 -10.23
N PHE A 79 -7.91 -8.42 -10.93
CA PHE A 79 -6.81 -8.58 -11.87
C PHE A 79 -7.29 -9.32 -13.12
N THR A 80 -6.87 -8.87 -14.30
CA THR A 80 -7.36 -9.38 -15.57
C THR A 80 -7.20 -10.89 -15.69
N GLY A 81 -8.32 -11.59 -15.86
CA GLY A 81 -8.37 -13.05 -15.98
C GLY A 81 -8.14 -13.82 -14.68
N LEU A 82 -8.29 -13.17 -13.53
CA LEU A 82 -8.27 -13.81 -12.21
C LEU A 82 -9.53 -13.45 -11.43
N THR A 83 -10.26 -14.47 -10.95
CA THR A 83 -11.57 -14.27 -10.29
C THR A 83 -11.45 -13.88 -8.82
N ASN A 84 -10.29 -14.05 -8.18
CA ASN A 84 -10.01 -13.58 -6.80
C ASN A 84 -8.51 -13.31 -6.69
N ALA A 85 -8.13 -12.03 -6.68
CA ALA A 85 -6.73 -11.64 -6.69
C ALA A 85 -6.27 -11.36 -5.26
N VAL A 86 -5.60 -12.34 -4.65
CA VAL A 86 -5.05 -12.21 -3.29
C VAL A 86 -3.56 -11.86 -3.37
N TYR A 87 -3.14 -10.89 -2.57
CA TYR A 87 -1.76 -10.43 -2.45
C TYR A 87 -1.34 -10.48 -0.99
N THR A 88 -0.14 -10.99 -0.72
CA THR A 88 0.39 -11.06 0.65
C THR A 88 1.65 -10.21 0.77
N LEU A 89 1.63 -9.24 1.70
CA LEU A 89 2.74 -8.35 1.97
C LEU A 89 3.27 -8.58 3.37
N ASP A 90 4.59 -8.62 3.52
CA ASP A 90 5.21 -8.56 4.85
C ASP A 90 5.62 -7.11 5.14
N ALA A 91 5.18 -6.58 6.28
CA ALA A 91 5.51 -5.22 6.71
C ALA A 91 6.32 -5.28 8.02
N TRP A 92 7.38 -4.48 8.11
CA TRP A 92 8.13 -4.34 9.36
C TRP A 92 8.77 -2.96 9.53
N MET A 93 9.30 -2.74 10.73
CA MET A 93 9.99 -1.51 11.11
C MET A 93 11.40 -1.84 11.59
N THR A 94 12.39 -1.12 11.06
CA THR A 94 13.80 -1.25 11.44
C THR A 94 14.52 0.07 11.19
N TYR A 95 15.67 0.26 11.81
CA TYR A 95 16.53 1.41 11.52
C TYR A 95 17.08 1.33 10.10
N GLU A 96 17.05 2.44 9.36
CA GLU A 96 17.58 2.55 8.01
C GLU A 96 18.71 3.57 7.91
N ASP A 97 18.42 4.87 7.94
CA ASP A 97 19.41 5.92 7.66
C ASP A 97 19.44 7.07 8.67
N GLY A 98 18.48 7.14 9.58
CA GLY A 98 18.41 8.19 10.61
C GLY A 98 17.09 8.92 10.57
N SER A 99 17.01 10.08 11.21
CA SER A 99 15.87 10.95 11.00
C SER A 99 16.09 11.77 9.73
N ASP A 100 15.02 11.94 8.96
CA ASP A 100 15.02 12.56 7.64
C ASP A 100 15.80 11.71 6.60
N GLY A 101 15.19 11.41 5.47
CA GLY A 101 15.79 10.50 4.47
C GLY A 101 14.74 9.58 3.88
N SER A 102 15.07 8.28 3.77
CA SER A 102 14.10 7.28 3.34
C SER A 102 13.11 6.97 4.47
N LEU A 103 11.85 7.38 4.29
CA LEU A 103 10.78 7.09 5.26
C LEU A 103 10.41 5.60 5.28
N ALA A 104 10.40 5.00 4.10
CA ALA A 104 10.03 3.61 3.86
C ALA A 104 10.50 3.18 2.46
N PHE A 105 10.51 1.86 2.23
CA PHE A 105 10.62 1.28 0.90
C PHE A 105 9.90 -0.05 0.80
N ALA A 106 9.47 -0.37 -0.41
CA ALA A 106 8.72 -1.59 -0.70
C ALA A 106 9.00 -2.12 -2.10
N GLY A 107 8.58 -3.36 -2.31
CA GLY A 107 8.60 -3.96 -3.63
C GLY A 107 8.04 -5.38 -3.67
N PRO A 108 7.81 -5.90 -4.87
CA PRO A 108 7.40 -7.29 -5.04
C PRO A 108 8.54 -8.25 -4.66
N ARG A 109 8.20 -9.38 -4.04
CA ARG A 109 9.13 -10.50 -3.76
C ARG A 109 8.89 -11.71 -4.64
N SER A 110 7.67 -11.84 -5.14
CA SER A 110 7.25 -13.01 -5.89
C SER A 110 6.30 -12.58 -7.00
N PHE A 111 6.42 -13.28 -8.12
CA PHE A 111 5.78 -12.93 -9.37
C PHE A 111 5.05 -14.12 -9.97
N ALA A 112 4.02 -13.84 -10.76
CA ALA A 112 3.37 -14.81 -11.62
C ALA A 112 2.93 -14.14 -12.93
N THR A 113 2.85 -14.92 -14.00
CA THR A 113 2.25 -14.44 -15.26
C THR A 113 0.76 -14.80 -15.28
N GLN A 114 -0.09 -13.82 -15.58
CA GLN A 114 -1.54 -14.00 -15.69
C GLN A 114 -2.06 -13.18 -16.86
N SER A 115 -2.75 -13.84 -17.80
CA SER A 115 -3.39 -13.17 -18.95
C SER A 115 -2.45 -12.31 -19.81
N GLY A 116 -1.16 -12.64 -19.84
CA GLY A 116 -0.15 -11.87 -20.59
C GLY A 116 0.54 -10.76 -19.79
N PHE A 117 0.19 -10.59 -18.51
CA PHE A 117 0.84 -9.66 -17.59
C PHE A 117 1.71 -10.40 -16.60
N ASP A 118 2.90 -9.87 -16.31
CA ASP A 118 3.64 -10.23 -15.12
C ASP A 118 3.09 -9.43 -13.94
N ARG A 119 2.65 -10.12 -12.89
CA ARG A 119 2.09 -9.53 -11.67
C ARG A 119 2.87 -9.91 -10.44
N ALA A 120 2.94 -8.99 -9.49
CA ALA A 120 3.27 -9.34 -8.12
C ALA A 120 2.24 -10.36 -7.60
N ILE A 121 2.65 -11.27 -6.73
CA ILE A 121 1.74 -12.13 -5.95
C ILE A 121 2.02 -12.04 -4.45
N GLY A 122 3.15 -11.45 -4.10
CA GLY A 122 3.50 -11.07 -2.75
C GLY A 122 4.69 -10.12 -2.76
N GLY A 123 4.84 -9.37 -1.68
CA GLY A 123 5.80 -8.28 -1.59
C GLY A 123 6.20 -7.99 -0.15
N PHE A 124 6.88 -6.87 0.03
CA PHE A 124 7.25 -6.42 1.35
C PHE A 124 7.24 -4.90 1.45
N MET A 125 7.24 -4.40 2.68
CA MET A 125 7.40 -3.00 3.03
C MET A 125 8.26 -2.88 4.29
N GLN A 126 9.24 -1.97 4.28
CA GLN A 126 10.07 -1.61 5.42
C GLN A 126 9.84 -0.13 5.75
N PHE A 127 9.68 0.20 7.04
CA PHE A 127 9.56 1.58 7.53
C PHE A 127 10.76 1.92 8.41
N ASP A 128 11.32 3.12 8.27
CA ASP A 128 12.42 3.55 9.14
C ASP A 128 11.91 3.83 10.56
N SER A 129 12.45 3.07 11.52
CA SER A 129 12.21 3.28 12.95
C SER A 129 12.75 4.63 13.45
N ALA A 130 13.70 5.26 12.77
CA ALA A 130 14.22 6.57 13.15
C ALA A 130 13.28 7.73 12.77
N ASP A 131 12.31 7.48 11.87
CA ASP A 131 11.23 8.41 11.50
C ASP A 131 9.89 8.06 12.16
N PHE A 132 9.57 6.76 12.28
CA PHE A 132 8.25 6.30 12.73
C PHE A 132 8.26 5.45 14.01
N GLY A 133 9.43 5.12 14.55
CA GLY A 133 9.56 4.29 15.75
C GLY A 133 9.23 5.04 17.03
N ALA A 134 9.03 4.30 18.12
CA ALA A 134 8.68 4.87 19.42
C ALA A 134 9.75 5.82 19.98
N ASP A 135 11.02 5.61 19.59
CA ASP A 135 12.19 6.37 20.03
C ASP A 135 12.74 7.30 18.93
N ALA A 136 11.99 7.57 17.86
CA ALA A 136 12.38 8.50 16.80
C ALA A 136 12.72 9.89 17.35
N GLU A 137 13.85 10.47 16.93
CA GLU A 137 14.30 11.79 17.39
C GLU A 137 13.38 12.90 16.85
N PHE A 138 12.97 12.77 15.59
CA PHE A 138 12.03 13.64 14.89
C PHE A 138 10.86 12.80 14.35
N PRO A 139 9.90 12.41 15.21
CA PRO A 139 8.82 11.53 14.78
C PRO A 139 7.94 12.22 13.74
N GLN A 140 7.73 11.54 12.62
CA GLN A 140 6.89 11.99 11.52
C GLN A 140 5.40 11.93 11.88
N SER A 141 4.58 12.70 11.16
CA SER A 141 3.14 12.82 11.44
C SER A 141 2.38 11.52 11.14
N GLU A 142 1.23 11.30 11.80
CA GLU A 142 0.36 10.16 11.49
C GLU A 142 -0.14 10.18 10.02
N GLN A 143 -0.31 11.39 9.46
CA GLN A 143 -0.71 11.52 8.06
C GLN A 143 0.44 11.10 7.15
N LEU A 144 1.66 11.53 7.43
CA LEU A 144 2.83 11.13 6.65
C LEU A 144 3.05 9.61 6.69
N PHE A 145 2.88 8.98 7.86
CA PHE A 145 2.90 7.52 7.97
C PHE A 145 1.84 6.84 7.09
N LEU A 146 0.61 7.36 7.11
CA LEU A 146 -0.49 6.82 6.30
C LEU A 146 -0.21 6.98 4.80
N ASP A 147 0.29 8.14 4.39
CA ASP A 147 0.60 8.43 2.99
C ASP A 147 1.77 7.53 2.53
N SER A 148 2.82 7.36 3.33
CA SER A 148 3.90 6.39 3.08
C SER A 148 3.37 4.95 3.00
N ALA A 149 2.44 4.53 3.86
CA ALA A 149 1.83 3.20 3.76
C ALA A 149 1.04 3.00 2.47
N ILE A 150 0.30 4.01 2.01
CA ILE A 150 -0.42 3.92 0.73
C ILE A 150 0.57 3.89 -0.43
N HIS A 151 1.63 4.70 -0.38
CA HIS A 151 2.71 4.73 -1.38
C HIS A 151 3.40 3.36 -1.49
N GLU A 152 3.85 2.80 -0.37
CA GLU A 152 4.59 1.55 -0.35
C GLU A 152 3.75 0.35 -0.78
N VAL A 153 2.45 0.32 -0.47
CA VAL A 153 1.57 -0.72 -1.00
C VAL A 153 1.54 -0.68 -2.54
N ALA A 154 1.58 0.51 -3.15
CA ALA A 154 1.62 0.62 -4.61
C ALA A 154 2.87 -0.05 -5.20
N HIS A 155 4.04 0.23 -4.62
CA HIS A 155 5.30 -0.42 -5.02
C HIS A 155 5.29 -1.93 -4.77
N ALA A 156 4.77 -2.37 -3.62
CA ALA A 156 4.64 -3.79 -3.31
C ALA A 156 3.73 -4.54 -4.29
N LEU A 157 2.73 -3.84 -4.84
CA LEU A 157 1.86 -4.33 -5.93
C LEU A 157 2.50 -4.21 -7.32
N GLY A 158 3.71 -3.64 -7.42
CA GLY A 158 4.50 -3.62 -8.64
C GLY A 158 4.56 -2.29 -9.36
N PHE A 159 3.98 -1.22 -8.82
CA PHE A 159 4.19 0.11 -9.38
C PHE A 159 5.70 0.43 -9.41
N GLY A 160 6.20 0.86 -10.57
CA GLY A 160 7.64 1.03 -10.81
C GLY A 160 8.32 -0.28 -11.21
N THR A 161 8.46 -1.23 -10.28
CA THR A 161 9.21 -2.48 -10.51
C THR A 161 8.66 -3.31 -11.68
N GLN A 162 7.33 -3.43 -11.79
CA GLN A 162 6.69 -4.25 -12.83
C GLN A 162 6.56 -3.53 -14.18
N PHE A 163 6.99 -2.26 -14.29
CA PHE A 163 6.88 -1.55 -15.56
C PHE A 163 7.80 -2.16 -16.63
N GLU A 164 9.04 -2.49 -16.30
CA GLU A 164 9.96 -3.15 -17.25
C GLU A 164 9.47 -4.56 -17.62
N PHE A 165 8.97 -5.32 -16.65
CA PHE A 165 8.47 -6.68 -16.89
C PHE A 165 7.22 -6.74 -17.78
N ASN A 166 6.47 -5.64 -17.90
CA ASN A 166 5.28 -5.54 -18.75
C ASN A 166 5.48 -4.65 -19.98
N ASP A 167 6.74 -4.37 -20.37
CA ASP A 167 7.08 -3.52 -21.52
C ASP A 167 6.44 -2.10 -21.47
N LEU A 168 6.29 -1.55 -20.26
CA LEU A 168 5.65 -0.26 -20.00
C LEU A 168 6.64 0.91 -19.91
N VAL A 169 7.93 0.66 -20.08
CA VAL A 169 8.96 1.69 -20.18
C VAL A 169 9.67 1.65 -21.52
N ASP A 170 10.21 2.79 -21.94
CA ASP A 170 11.09 2.84 -23.11
C ASP A 170 12.41 2.08 -22.88
N ALA A 171 13.21 1.96 -23.93
CA ALA A 171 14.49 1.25 -23.87
C ALA A 171 15.52 1.90 -22.92
N THR A 172 15.26 3.10 -22.41
CA THR A 172 16.13 3.78 -21.43
C THR A 172 15.68 3.55 -20.00
N GLY A 173 14.46 3.05 -19.78
CA GLY A 173 13.85 2.88 -18.47
C GLY A 173 13.38 4.19 -17.80
N ASN A 174 13.62 5.36 -18.42
CA ASN A 174 13.33 6.67 -17.83
C ASN A 174 11.97 7.25 -18.24
N ASN A 175 11.28 6.59 -19.17
CA ASN A 175 10.02 7.06 -19.71
C ASN A 175 8.98 5.95 -19.66
N TYR A 176 7.85 6.24 -19.03
CA TYR A 176 6.68 5.37 -19.04
C TYR A 176 5.89 5.55 -20.34
N ILE A 177 5.51 4.43 -20.96
CA ILE A 177 4.86 4.37 -22.28
C ILE A 177 3.56 3.55 -22.29
N GLY A 178 3.04 3.16 -21.12
CA GLY A 178 1.76 2.45 -21.01
C GLY A 178 0.59 3.24 -21.59
N GLU A 179 -0.23 2.58 -22.40
CA GLU A 179 -1.27 3.21 -23.21
C GLU A 179 -2.34 3.91 -22.36
N ASN A 180 -2.80 3.26 -21.29
CA ASN A 180 -3.88 3.80 -20.46
C ASN A 180 -3.41 5.01 -19.66
N ALA A 181 -2.27 4.92 -18.96
CA ALA A 181 -1.76 6.04 -18.19
C ALA A 181 -1.39 7.23 -19.07
N LEU A 182 -0.77 6.99 -20.24
CA LEU A 182 -0.43 8.06 -21.18
C LEU A 182 -1.68 8.78 -21.71
N ALA A 183 -2.74 8.03 -22.06
CA ALA A 183 -4.00 8.62 -22.51
C ALA A 183 -4.65 9.48 -21.42
N VAL A 184 -4.68 9.00 -20.18
CA VAL A 184 -5.25 9.73 -19.04
C VAL A 184 -4.42 10.97 -18.70
N PHE A 185 -3.09 10.84 -18.64
CA PHE A 185 -2.18 11.95 -18.38
C PHE A 185 -2.36 13.08 -19.41
N ASN A 186 -2.42 12.72 -20.70
CA ASN A 186 -2.65 13.67 -21.78
C ASN A 186 -4.02 14.35 -21.68
N ALA A 187 -5.07 13.60 -21.33
CA ALA A 187 -6.42 14.14 -21.17
C ALA A 187 -6.53 15.12 -19.99
N VAL A 188 -5.97 14.76 -18.83
CA VAL A 188 -6.00 15.59 -17.61
C VAL A 188 -5.21 16.88 -17.79
N ASN A 189 -4.03 16.81 -18.43
CA ASN A 189 -3.11 17.94 -18.56
C ASN A 189 -3.27 18.71 -19.90
N GLY A 190 -4.16 18.28 -20.79
CA GLY A 190 -4.38 18.94 -22.09
C GLY A 190 -3.18 18.85 -23.03
N THR A 191 -2.45 17.74 -22.99
CA THR A 191 -1.19 17.50 -23.71
C THR A 191 -1.34 16.38 -24.76
N SER A 192 -0.29 16.16 -25.55
CA SER A 192 -0.14 15.02 -26.45
C SER A 192 1.27 14.43 -26.41
N VAL A 193 1.84 14.28 -25.21
CA VAL A 193 3.15 13.63 -25.04
C VAL A 193 3.05 12.15 -25.40
N SER A 194 4.18 11.59 -25.83
CA SER A 194 4.32 10.17 -26.19
C SER A 194 4.83 9.30 -25.04
N SER A 195 5.23 9.91 -23.93
CA SER A 195 5.67 9.23 -22.71
C SER A 195 5.50 10.15 -21.50
N ILE A 196 5.51 9.55 -20.32
CA ILE A 196 5.51 10.25 -19.03
C ILE A 196 6.90 10.07 -18.41
N LEU A 197 7.47 11.14 -17.85
CA LEU A 197 8.79 11.10 -17.26
C LEU A 197 8.77 10.34 -15.92
N LEU A 198 9.67 9.38 -15.76
CA LEU A 198 9.91 8.68 -14.50
C LEU A 198 11.11 9.29 -13.79
N GLU A 199 11.13 9.18 -12.46
CA GLU A 199 12.32 9.50 -11.69
C GLU A 199 13.43 8.48 -12.00
N ASN A 200 14.69 8.90 -11.86
CA ASN A 200 15.86 8.06 -12.13
C ASN A 200 15.75 6.67 -11.46
N GLY A 201 15.61 5.62 -12.28
CA GLY A 201 15.42 4.24 -11.83
C GLY A 201 14.03 3.66 -12.06
N GLY A 202 13.06 4.46 -12.54
CA GLY A 202 11.76 3.98 -13.04
C GLY A 202 10.73 3.63 -11.97
N GLY A 203 11.06 3.81 -10.69
CA GLY A 203 10.20 3.51 -9.54
C GLY A 203 9.03 4.50 -9.40
N HIS A 204 9.28 5.78 -9.66
CA HIS A 204 8.38 6.89 -9.35
C HIS A 204 8.03 7.71 -10.58
N TRP A 205 6.94 8.45 -10.51
CA TRP A 205 6.80 9.62 -11.38
C TRP A 205 7.89 10.63 -11.04
N ASN A 206 8.46 11.25 -12.07
CA ASN A 206 9.34 12.38 -11.83
C ASN A 206 8.55 13.55 -11.23
N GLU A 207 9.12 14.26 -10.27
CA GLU A 207 8.44 15.41 -9.62
C GLU A 207 8.04 16.49 -10.64
N CYS A 208 8.79 16.59 -11.73
CA CYS A 208 8.57 17.54 -12.81
C CYS A 208 7.69 16.99 -13.92
N TRP A 209 7.08 15.81 -13.77
CA TRP A 209 6.28 15.18 -14.81
C TRP A 209 5.18 16.10 -15.38
N VAL A 210 4.57 16.96 -14.56
CA VAL A 210 3.59 17.98 -14.99
C VAL A 210 4.24 19.34 -15.24
N ALA A 211 5.02 19.86 -14.28
CA ALA A 211 5.64 21.19 -14.40
C ALA A 211 6.64 21.30 -15.55
N GLY A 212 7.25 20.20 -15.99
CA GLY A 212 8.11 20.16 -17.17
C GLY A 212 7.36 20.36 -18.50
N LEU A 213 6.02 20.26 -18.51
CA LEU A 213 5.22 20.33 -19.74
C LEU A 213 5.06 21.76 -20.28
N ASP A 214 5.03 22.78 -19.41
CA ASP A 214 4.86 24.18 -19.80
C ASP A 214 6.20 24.91 -20.03
N GLY A 215 7.32 24.18 -19.87
CA GLY A 215 8.67 24.72 -19.96
C GLY A 215 9.08 25.54 -18.74
N ALA A 216 8.32 25.51 -17.65
CA ALA A 216 8.76 26.04 -16.37
C ALA A 216 10.00 25.28 -15.89
N ALA A 217 10.93 26.01 -15.26
CA ALA A 217 12.04 25.38 -14.59
C ALA A 217 11.47 24.61 -13.39
N CYS A 218 11.46 23.28 -13.49
CA CYS A 218 11.38 22.44 -12.32
C CYS A 218 12.74 22.50 -11.64
N LEU A 219 12.77 23.03 -10.42
CA LEU A 219 13.95 23.00 -9.58
C LEU A 219 13.77 21.77 -8.69
N PRO A 220 14.66 20.76 -8.75
CA PRO A 220 14.69 19.71 -7.74
C PRO A 220 14.77 20.39 -6.38
N GLU A 221 13.95 19.98 -5.42
CA GLU A 221 14.08 20.47 -4.05
C GLU A 221 15.44 19.99 -3.54
N ASP A 222 16.45 20.87 -3.57
CA ASP A 222 17.83 20.60 -3.19
C ASP A 222 18.02 20.56 -1.66
N GLY A 223 16.98 20.16 -0.92
CA GLY A 223 16.91 20.26 0.52
C GLY A 223 16.94 21.70 1.03
N THR A 224 16.57 22.70 0.20
CA THR A 224 16.47 24.08 0.67
C THR A 224 15.17 24.29 1.45
N PRO A 225 15.19 25.04 2.57
CA PRO A 225 14.04 25.27 3.45
C PRO A 225 13.02 26.26 2.86
N ALA A 226 13.02 26.44 1.54
CA ALA A 226 12.11 27.33 0.84
C ALA A 226 10.77 26.62 0.68
N LEU A 227 9.88 26.80 1.67
CA LEU A 227 8.50 26.34 1.59
C LEU A 227 7.86 26.78 0.26
N GLY A 228 7.60 25.81 -0.62
CA GLY A 228 6.52 25.90 -1.59
C GLY A 228 6.89 26.05 -3.06
N LEU A 229 7.88 25.34 -3.60
CA LEU A 229 8.01 25.21 -5.05
C LEU A 229 8.41 23.77 -5.47
N PHE A 230 7.39 22.92 -5.61
CA PHE A 230 7.28 21.74 -6.52
C PHE A 230 7.35 20.31 -5.98
N ASN A 231 7.04 20.03 -4.72
CA ASN A 231 6.61 18.67 -4.38
C ASN A 231 5.17 18.53 -4.88
N ASP A 232 5.01 17.99 -6.08
CA ASP A 232 3.70 17.59 -6.59
C ASP A 232 3.08 16.67 -5.52
N PRO A 233 1.87 16.98 -5.00
CA PRO A 233 1.26 16.16 -3.97
C PRO A 233 0.91 14.76 -4.47
N GLU A 234 1.14 14.45 -5.75
CA GLU A 234 1.02 13.10 -6.28
C GLU A 234 1.78 12.08 -5.45
N LEU A 235 1.02 11.11 -4.96
CA LEU A 235 1.46 10.06 -4.06
C LEU A 235 2.70 9.34 -4.59
N MET A 236 2.75 9.03 -5.89
CA MET A 236 3.81 8.19 -6.47
C MET A 236 5.02 8.99 -6.98
N THR A 237 5.23 10.19 -6.48
CA THR A 237 6.49 10.93 -6.63
C THR A 237 7.48 10.53 -5.52
N PRO A 238 8.79 10.76 -5.70
CA PRO A 238 9.80 10.29 -4.74
C PRO A 238 9.85 11.06 -3.42
N PHE A 239 9.19 12.22 -3.31
CA PHE A 239 9.23 13.05 -2.12
C PHE A 239 7.86 13.13 -1.47
N ALA A 240 7.81 12.71 -0.21
CA ALA A 240 6.61 12.83 0.57
C ALA A 240 6.37 14.29 0.97
N VAL A 241 5.10 14.66 1.06
CA VAL A 241 4.67 16.00 1.46
C VAL A 241 3.94 15.93 2.80
N ASP A 242 4.17 16.88 3.70
CA ASP A 242 3.42 16.99 4.98
C ASP A 242 2.07 17.71 4.78
N ILE A 243 1.44 17.45 3.64
CA ILE A 243 0.03 17.69 3.33
C ILE A 243 -0.53 16.36 2.81
N PRO A 244 -1.84 16.10 2.95
CA PRO A 244 -2.39 14.86 2.43
C PRO A 244 -2.04 14.71 0.94
N ALA A 245 -1.35 13.61 0.61
CA ALA A 245 -1.02 13.29 -0.76
C ALA A 245 -2.29 13.12 -1.61
N THR A 246 -2.14 13.20 -2.92
CA THR A 246 -3.20 12.95 -3.91
C THR A 246 -2.87 11.70 -4.72
N LEU A 247 -3.89 10.95 -5.14
CA LEU A 247 -3.72 9.87 -6.11
C LEU A 247 -4.25 10.35 -7.47
N SER A 248 -3.36 10.49 -8.45
CA SER A 248 -3.75 10.96 -9.78
C SER A 248 -4.54 9.90 -10.54
N PRO A 249 -5.42 10.35 -11.47
CA PRO A 249 -5.98 9.48 -12.50
C PRO A 249 -4.92 8.70 -13.27
N THR A 250 -3.75 9.30 -13.49
CA THR A 250 -2.62 8.68 -14.20
C THR A 250 -2.10 7.46 -13.43
N THR A 251 -1.90 7.55 -12.12
CA THR A 251 -1.48 6.42 -11.29
C THR A 251 -2.49 5.28 -11.31
N ILE A 252 -3.79 5.58 -11.19
CA ILE A 252 -4.85 4.56 -11.29
C ILE A 252 -4.81 3.88 -12.67
N ALA A 253 -4.60 4.63 -13.73
CA ALA A 253 -4.52 4.10 -15.09
C ALA A 253 -3.24 3.28 -15.33
N ALA A 254 -2.12 3.60 -14.67
CA ALA A 254 -0.90 2.80 -14.75
C ALA A 254 -1.09 1.39 -14.15
N PHE A 255 -1.93 1.25 -13.11
CA PHE A 255 -2.33 -0.08 -12.63
C PHE A 255 -3.11 -0.89 -13.68
N ARG A 256 -3.89 -0.24 -14.55
CA ARG A 256 -4.55 -0.94 -15.68
C ARG A 256 -3.56 -1.47 -16.69
N ASP A 257 -2.52 -0.69 -16.98
CA ASP A 257 -1.43 -1.12 -17.86
C ASP A 257 -0.65 -2.31 -17.26
N LEU A 258 -0.60 -2.43 -15.92
CA LEU A 258 -0.07 -3.59 -15.20
C LEU A 258 -1.05 -4.79 -15.14
N GLY A 259 -2.24 -4.68 -15.74
CA GLY A 259 -3.23 -5.75 -15.80
C GLY A 259 -4.24 -5.76 -14.64
N TYR A 260 -4.19 -4.82 -13.71
CA TYR A 260 -5.19 -4.68 -12.66
C TYR A 260 -6.52 -4.20 -13.22
N GLU A 261 -7.61 -4.71 -12.64
CA GLU A 261 -8.92 -4.09 -12.81
C GLU A 261 -9.04 -2.96 -11.79
N THR A 262 -9.41 -1.77 -12.24
CA THR A 262 -9.50 -0.59 -11.38
C THR A 262 -10.86 0.08 -11.52
N ILE A 263 -11.20 0.93 -10.56
CA ILE A 263 -12.25 1.94 -10.74
C ILE A 263 -11.97 2.85 -11.96
N ASP A 264 -12.96 3.65 -12.37
CA ASP A 264 -12.76 4.71 -13.37
C ASP A 264 -11.65 5.67 -12.90
N PRO A 265 -10.57 5.92 -13.66
CA PRO A 265 -9.46 6.76 -13.22
C PRO A 265 -9.88 8.23 -13.03
N TYR A 266 -10.99 8.65 -13.67
CA TYR A 266 -11.55 9.99 -13.48
C TYR A 266 -12.52 10.08 -12.30
N ALA A 267 -12.79 8.96 -11.60
CA ALA A 267 -13.55 9.00 -10.37
C ALA A 267 -12.80 9.81 -9.31
N ALA A 268 -13.53 10.58 -8.51
CA ALA A 268 -12.95 11.31 -7.40
C ALA A 268 -12.45 10.31 -6.34
N VAL A 269 -11.13 10.23 -6.18
CA VAL A 269 -10.45 9.47 -5.14
C VAL A 269 -9.76 10.44 -4.21
N SER A 270 -9.91 10.23 -2.91
CA SER A 270 -9.20 11.00 -1.89
C SER A 270 -8.49 10.05 -0.95
N ILE A 271 -7.22 10.31 -0.69
CA ILE A 271 -6.49 9.61 0.36
C ILE A 271 -7.16 9.91 1.71
N PRO A 272 -7.38 8.89 2.56
CA PRO A 272 -8.01 9.08 3.86
C PRO A 272 -7.15 10.00 4.75
N LEU A 273 -7.82 10.82 5.55
CA LEU A 273 -7.13 11.60 6.58
C LEU A 273 -6.92 10.73 7.83
N ALA A 274 -5.69 10.68 8.34
CA ALA A 274 -5.35 9.95 9.56
C ALA A 274 -6.25 10.34 10.75
N ALA A 275 -6.55 11.64 10.87
CA ALA A 275 -7.45 12.18 11.90
C ALA A 275 -8.89 11.65 11.82
N ASN A 276 -9.34 11.18 10.65
CA ASN A 276 -10.67 10.61 10.44
C ASN A 276 -10.73 9.09 10.63
N ILE A 277 -9.57 8.43 10.72
CA ILE A 277 -9.48 7.00 11.02
C ILE A 277 -9.64 6.84 12.53
N GLY A 278 -10.74 6.18 12.94
CA GLY A 278 -11.11 6.02 14.33
C GLY A 278 -9.94 5.52 15.19
N THR A 279 -9.81 6.07 16.40
CA THR A 279 -8.73 5.75 17.36
C THR A 279 -9.04 4.52 18.21
N THR A 280 -10.30 4.08 18.22
CA THR A 280 -10.66 2.79 18.79
C THR A 280 -10.17 1.71 17.84
N PRO A 281 -9.35 0.74 18.29
CA PRO A 281 -9.03 -0.42 17.48
C PRO A 281 -10.34 -1.08 17.10
N SER A 282 -10.80 -0.90 15.86
CA SER A 282 -11.68 -1.89 15.28
C SER A 282 -10.86 -3.18 15.32
N PRO A 283 -11.40 -4.31 15.81
CA PRO A 283 -10.73 -5.57 15.56
C PRO A 283 -10.45 -5.62 14.06
N VAL A 284 -9.17 -5.78 13.71
CA VAL A 284 -8.75 -5.95 12.31
C VAL A 284 -9.75 -6.91 11.69
N PRO A 285 -10.50 -6.51 10.65
CA PRO A 285 -11.44 -7.41 10.02
C PRO A 285 -10.69 -8.69 9.70
N LEU A 286 -11.15 -9.82 10.25
CA LEU A 286 -10.67 -11.10 9.77
C LEU A 286 -10.85 -11.07 8.25
N PRO A 287 -9.84 -11.46 7.45
CA PRO A 287 -10.00 -11.53 6.01
C PRO A 287 -11.30 -12.28 5.72
N ALA A 288 -12.07 -11.81 4.74
CA ALA A 288 -13.43 -12.28 4.45
C ALA A 288 -13.51 -13.80 4.16
N SER A 289 -12.36 -14.47 4.10
CA SER A 289 -12.09 -15.87 3.79
C SER A 289 -11.48 -16.68 4.96
N GLY A 290 -11.69 -16.28 6.23
CA GLY A 290 -10.95 -16.84 7.37
C GLY A 290 -11.73 -17.61 8.48
N LEU A 291 -12.83 -18.31 8.20
CA LEU A 291 -13.50 -19.16 9.21
C LEU A 291 -12.82 -20.54 9.34
N LEU A 292 -11.60 -20.57 9.88
CA LEU A 292 -10.96 -21.83 10.29
C LEU A 292 -11.44 -22.21 11.70
N LEU A 293 -12.38 -23.15 11.75
CA LEU A 293 -12.81 -23.82 12.98
C LEU A 293 -11.59 -24.39 13.73
N LEU A 294 -11.26 -23.81 14.88
CA LEU A 294 -10.49 -24.49 15.93
C LEU A 294 -11.38 -25.57 16.58
N GLY A 295 -11.55 -26.68 15.89
CA GLY A 295 -12.11 -27.92 16.44
C GLY A 295 -11.01 -28.86 16.88
N ALA A 296 -10.52 -28.72 18.12
CA ALA A 296 -9.75 -29.78 18.78
C ALA A 296 -9.74 -29.63 20.32
N LEU A 297 -10.92 -29.67 20.93
CA LEU A 297 -11.05 -30.11 22.33
C LEU A 297 -10.83 -31.63 22.38
N GLY A 298 -9.69 -32.07 22.91
CA GLY A 298 -9.41 -33.50 22.99
C GLY A 298 -8.09 -33.91 23.65
N PHE A 299 -7.72 -33.34 24.80
CA PHE A 299 -6.69 -33.94 25.66
C PHE A 299 -7.35 -34.63 26.87
N VAL A 300 -7.51 -35.95 26.76
CA VAL A 300 -7.74 -36.85 27.89
C VAL A 300 -6.39 -37.08 28.58
N PRO A 301 -6.22 -36.79 29.88
CA PRO A 301 -4.99 -37.14 30.58
C PRO A 301 -4.96 -38.66 30.82
N ALA A 302 -3.99 -39.34 30.21
CA ALA A 302 -3.69 -40.74 30.49
C ALA A 302 -3.15 -40.89 31.93
N LEU A 303 -3.93 -41.54 32.78
CA LEU A 303 -3.55 -41.96 34.12
C LEU A 303 -2.37 -42.94 34.07
N ARG A 304 -1.19 -42.47 34.47
CA ARG A 304 0.02 -43.28 34.63
C ARG A 304 -0.07 -44.11 35.92
N ARG A 305 -0.44 -45.39 35.79
CA ARG A 305 -0.47 -46.37 36.89
C ARG A 305 0.97 -46.72 37.32
N LYS A 306 1.39 -46.31 38.53
CA LYS A 306 2.63 -46.78 39.17
C LYS A 306 2.46 -48.23 39.62
N SER A 307 3.21 -49.18 39.07
CA SER A 307 3.45 -50.48 39.71
C SER A 307 4.66 -50.36 40.64
N LYS A 308 4.46 -50.55 41.95
CA LYS A 308 5.56 -50.84 42.87
C LYS A 308 6.03 -52.28 42.64
N ARG A 309 7.34 -52.45 42.48
CA ARG A 309 8.08 -53.70 42.72
C ARG A 309 9.07 -53.43 43.85
N ALA A 310 9.32 -54.49 44.63
CA ALA A 310 10.04 -54.57 45.90
C ALA A 310 9.20 -54.13 47.12
#